data_AF-A0A6A6E9A9-F1
#
_entry.id   AF-A0A6A6E9A9-F1
#
_cell.length_a   1.000
_cell.length_b   1.000
_cell.length_c   1.000
_cell.angle_alpha   90.00
_cell.angle_beta   90.00
_cell.angle_gamma   90.00
#
_symmetry.space_group_name_H-M   'P 1'
#
loop_
_entity.id
_entity.type
_entity.pdbx_description
1 polymer ?
#
loop_
_entity_poly.entity_id
_entity_poly.type
_entity_poly.pdbx_seq_one_letter_code
_entity_poly.pdbx_strand_id
1 'polypeptide(L)'
;MNGVKMAVANEKECKERKSDPSDGTWLCEKGPYQEYIASLIGSNPGLEKPDPKNKDHPLKPGNATVVLLEAPASGQPGFKKQQFKNSSELKRHFHTADHDHSLRRVYIMEGLAQDYISLIGGHFFIDPTFFLRQERTCVWSNKFTPTRDALPQPSLLDPESSFHLQFCELRHFKQKVPNEPYFCHRTGRHVGMNASRQEEDSTTAILRRKVSFWCRETTNGGWDVVILCDPQLVDLWGKGRKWTEYTNIAFQGGYVDFLPCPSADRVRSKPRHPHDCMLKDLCHYFENHSDLIDEQEWQSPIASSLFVKKIVAAYYLQLVDYIKVMLPSLELRLTTAWVEEQDQWKSLQTISRRCGNYRDDMEDVLLSLGYSLKEVESHKTGDWKDCEKDFQYVYFRLKILKQRADTLMQAMTGLASIAGNRQNLEEAKRVKRLNLLALLFIPLAYTSSLFSMSDGFTPGDRKFWIYWVSSIPVIAFTFLATFVMDFTLDDTANWTWDPLKFWKKDKGVPKKQVRTRTGLWDKRAR
;
A
#
# COMPACT_ATOMS: atom_id res chain seq x y z
N MET A 1 33.43 24.58 47.15
CA MET A 1 34.01 24.13 45.87
C MET A 1 33.03 23.19 45.19
N ASN A 2 32.87 23.34 43.87
CA ASN A 2 32.02 22.58 42.94
C ASN A 2 30.54 22.99 42.87
N GLY A 3 30.29 23.97 42.00
CA GLY A 3 28.94 24.36 41.58
C GLY A 3 28.91 25.32 40.40
N VAL A 4 29.80 25.22 39.40
CA VAL A 4 29.65 25.93 38.11
C VAL A 4 30.39 25.16 36.99
N LYS A 5 29.77 24.12 36.42
CA LYS A 5 30.16 23.53 35.12
C LYS A 5 28.93 22.90 34.45
N MET A 6 27.95 23.72 34.10
CA MET A 6 26.79 23.23 33.33
C MET A 6 26.17 24.30 32.41
N ALA A 7 26.98 25.22 31.88
CA ALA A 7 26.49 26.29 31.00
C ALA A 7 27.35 26.58 29.76
N VAL A 8 28.39 25.79 29.46
CA VAL A 8 29.32 26.10 28.34
C VAL A 8 29.32 25.01 27.24
N ALA A 9 28.47 23.99 27.35
CA ALA A 9 28.39 22.93 26.34
C ALA A 9 27.36 23.19 25.23
N ASN A 10 26.44 24.15 25.39
CA ASN A 10 25.35 24.39 24.43
C ASN A 10 25.60 25.48 23.37
N GLU A 11 26.70 26.23 23.46
CA GLU A 11 27.01 27.28 22.47
C GLU A 11 27.96 26.80 21.34
N LYS A 12 28.51 25.60 21.45
CA LYS A 12 29.43 25.05 20.43
C LYS A 12 28.78 24.14 19.37
N GLU A 13 27.51 23.75 19.52
CA GLU A 13 26.77 23.04 18.46
C GLU A 13 26.01 23.97 17.50
N CYS A 14 26.09 25.29 17.70
CA CYS A 14 25.42 26.28 16.86
C CYS A 14 26.37 27.03 15.89
N LYS A 15 27.58 26.53 15.68
CA LYS A 15 28.51 27.03 14.67
C LYS A 15 28.96 25.88 13.77
N GLU A 16 28.77 26.09 12.47
CA GLU A 16 29.09 25.21 11.32
C GLU A 16 27.95 24.30 10.82
N ARG A 17 26.86 24.94 10.40
CA ARG A 17 26.26 24.61 9.10
C ARG A 17 26.08 25.89 8.29
N LYS A 18 27.18 26.39 7.71
CA LYS A 18 27.07 27.14 6.47
C LYS A 18 26.74 26.12 5.38
N SER A 19 25.47 25.70 5.30
CA SER A 19 24.97 25.10 4.08
C SER A 19 24.97 26.22 3.04
N ASP A 20 25.61 26.01 1.89
CA ASP A 20 25.34 26.85 0.72
C ASP A 20 23.82 27.07 0.62
N PRO A 21 23.36 28.31 0.37
CA PRO A 21 21.95 28.53 0.13
C PRO A 21 21.51 27.57 -0.97
N SER A 22 20.55 26.70 -0.66
CA SER A 22 19.95 25.87 -1.68
C SER A 22 19.18 26.81 -2.59
N ASP A 23 19.67 27.03 -3.79
CA ASP A 23 19.04 27.94 -4.75
C ASP A 23 17.82 27.29 -5.46
N GLY A 24 17.37 26.08 -5.08
CA GLY A 24 16.25 25.39 -5.75
C GLY A 24 16.63 24.76 -7.11
N THR A 25 17.92 24.75 -7.44
CA THR A 25 18.49 24.18 -8.69
C THR A 25 18.27 22.67 -8.84
N TRP A 26 17.88 21.97 -7.77
CA TRP A 26 17.52 20.55 -7.84
C TRP A 26 16.17 20.33 -8.56
N LEU A 27 15.26 21.30 -8.53
CA LEU A 27 13.92 21.20 -9.12
C LEU A 27 13.88 21.81 -10.53
N CYS A 28 14.60 22.91 -10.74
CA CYS A 28 14.55 23.72 -11.95
C CYS A 28 15.96 24.11 -12.42
N GLU A 29 16.16 24.21 -13.74
CA GLU A 29 17.39 24.81 -14.30
C GLU A 29 17.52 26.30 -13.93
N LYS A 30 18.75 26.82 -14.01
CA LYS A 30 19.04 28.22 -13.67
C LYS A 30 18.29 29.19 -14.59
N GLY A 31 17.64 30.18 -13.99
CA GLY A 31 16.89 31.21 -14.72
C GLY A 31 15.90 31.94 -13.82
N PRO A 32 15.06 32.82 -14.40
CA PRO A 32 14.13 33.67 -13.64
C PRO A 32 13.16 32.86 -12.77
N TYR A 33 12.71 31.70 -13.25
CA TYR A 33 11.81 30.83 -12.49
C TYR A 33 12.52 30.17 -11.28
N GLN A 34 13.81 29.86 -11.39
CA GLN A 34 14.59 29.33 -10.27
C GLN A 34 14.86 30.40 -9.20
N GLU A 35 15.06 31.66 -9.59
CA GLU A 35 15.13 32.79 -8.64
C GLU A 35 13.80 32.96 -7.88
N TYR A 36 12.68 32.82 -8.60
CA TYR A 36 11.35 32.80 -7.98
C TYR A 36 11.21 31.63 -6.98
N ILE A 37 11.63 30.41 -7.35
CA ILE A 37 11.65 29.26 -6.43
C ILE A 37 12.49 29.58 -5.18
N ALA A 38 13.69 30.12 -5.36
CA ALA A 38 14.60 30.45 -4.26
C ALA A 38 13.97 31.45 -3.28
N SER A 39 13.23 32.45 -3.79
CA SER A 39 12.51 33.43 -2.96
C SER A 39 11.40 32.80 -2.09
N LEU A 40 10.82 31.69 -2.55
CA LEU A 40 9.74 30.98 -1.86
C LEU A 40 10.21 29.92 -0.86
N ILE A 41 11.51 29.62 -0.78
CA ILE A 41 12.03 28.59 0.15
C ILE A 41 11.72 28.91 1.61
N GLY A 42 11.69 30.20 1.97
CA GLY A 42 11.35 30.62 3.34
C GLY A 42 9.91 30.31 3.74
N SER A 43 8.96 30.50 2.82
CA SER A 43 7.52 30.26 3.05
C SER A 43 7.09 28.83 2.73
N ASN A 44 7.75 28.18 1.76
CA ASN A 44 7.59 26.77 1.42
C ASN A 44 8.92 26.02 1.61
N PRO A 45 9.17 25.50 2.82
CA PRO A 45 10.44 24.88 3.14
C PRO A 45 10.68 23.55 2.41
N GLY A 46 9.67 22.97 1.75
CA GLY A 46 9.79 21.78 0.91
C GLY A 46 10.62 22.01 -0.36
N LEU A 47 10.70 23.26 -0.84
CA LEU A 47 11.48 23.63 -2.03
C LEU A 47 13.00 23.59 -1.81
N GLU A 48 13.46 23.50 -0.56
CA GLU A 48 14.91 23.51 -0.25
C GLU A 48 15.63 22.24 -0.73
N LYS A 49 14.97 21.07 -0.71
CA LYS A 49 15.67 19.80 -0.98
C LYS A 49 14.82 18.82 -1.79
N PRO A 50 15.46 17.98 -2.63
CA PRO A 50 14.77 16.87 -3.29
C PRO A 50 14.27 15.84 -2.27
N ASP A 51 13.33 14.99 -2.68
CA ASP A 51 12.85 13.90 -1.83
C ASP A 51 14.03 12.98 -1.48
N PRO A 52 14.34 12.76 -0.19
CA PRO A 52 15.41 11.86 0.21
C PRO A 52 15.28 10.44 -0.34
N LYS A 53 14.06 9.99 -0.67
CA LYS A 53 13.82 8.68 -1.30
C LYS A 53 14.20 8.62 -2.77
N ASN A 54 14.28 9.78 -3.43
CA ASN A 54 14.70 9.88 -4.82
C ASN A 54 16.22 10.02 -4.98
N LYS A 55 17.03 9.68 -3.96
CA LYS A 55 18.49 9.70 -4.05
C LYS A 55 19.02 8.88 -5.25
N ASP A 56 18.42 7.73 -5.53
CA ASP A 56 18.81 6.86 -6.65
C ASP A 56 18.11 7.27 -7.97
N HIS A 57 17.12 8.16 -7.90
CA HIS A 57 16.27 8.60 -9.01
C HIS A 57 16.08 10.13 -9.02
N PRO A 58 17.17 10.93 -9.00
CA PRO A 58 17.04 12.38 -8.99
C PRO A 58 16.40 12.87 -10.30
N LEU A 59 15.78 14.04 -10.25
CA LEU A 59 15.33 14.74 -11.45
C LEU A 59 16.51 14.97 -12.39
N LYS A 60 16.30 14.69 -13.67
CA LYS A 60 17.31 14.85 -14.74
C LYS A 60 16.70 15.64 -15.90
N PRO A 61 17.49 16.48 -16.58
CA PRO A 61 17.05 17.12 -17.82
C PRO A 61 16.65 16.10 -18.88
N GLY A 62 15.68 16.44 -19.74
CA GLY A 62 15.24 15.61 -20.86
C GLY A 62 14.39 14.38 -20.50
N ASN A 63 14.12 14.13 -19.21
CA ASN A 63 13.35 12.95 -18.75
C ASN A 63 11.82 13.19 -18.74
N ALA A 64 11.30 14.05 -19.62
CA ALA A 64 9.87 14.36 -19.72
C ALA A 64 9.41 14.43 -21.19
N THR A 65 8.15 14.06 -21.42
CA THR A 65 7.51 14.17 -22.73
C THR A 65 6.36 15.16 -22.61
N VAL A 66 6.26 16.14 -23.51
CA VAL A 66 5.16 17.12 -23.50
C VAL A 66 4.34 17.00 -24.78
N VAL A 67 3.02 16.97 -24.62
CA VAL A 67 2.04 17.00 -25.69
C VAL A 67 1.15 18.22 -25.51
N LEU A 68 0.99 19.01 -26.57
CA LEU A 68 0.01 20.08 -26.66
C LEU A 68 -1.20 19.58 -27.43
N LEU A 69 -2.38 19.83 -26.86
CA LEU A 69 -3.66 19.71 -27.52
C LEU A 69 -4.24 21.12 -27.67
N GLU A 70 -4.50 21.53 -28.91
CA GLU A 70 -4.99 22.88 -29.22
C GLU A 70 -6.33 22.84 -29.95
N ALA A 71 -7.26 23.70 -29.54
CA ALA A 71 -8.53 23.94 -30.22
C ALA A 71 -8.87 25.44 -30.22
N PRO A 72 -9.69 25.94 -31.17
CA PRO A 72 -10.21 27.31 -31.13
C PRO A 72 -11.07 27.56 -29.87
N ALA A 73 -11.12 28.82 -29.42
CA ALA A 73 -11.97 29.23 -28.29
C ALA A 73 -13.47 29.24 -28.61
N SER A 74 -13.86 29.27 -29.89
CA SER A 74 -15.26 29.22 -30.34
C SER A 74 -15.63 27.85 -30.91
N GLY A 75 -16.87 27.43 -30.68
CA GLY A 75 -17.41 26.18 -31.18
C GLY A 75 -17.03 24.96 -30.34
N GLN A 76 -17.53 23.80 -30.79
CA GLN A 76 -17.15 22.51 -30.24
C GLN A 76 -15.65 22.25 -30.46
N PRO A 77 -14.89 21.88 -29.44
CA PRO A 77 -13.44 21.71 -29.59
C PRO A 77 -13.10 20.43 -30.36
N GLY A 78 -12.39 20.59 -31.47
CA GLY A 78 -11.66 19.53 -32.17
C GLY A 78 -10.17 19.62 -31.86
N PHE A 79 -9.73 19.08 -30.73
CA PHE A 79 -8.34 19.19 -30.28
C PHE A 79 -7.37 18.51 -31.26
N LYS A 80 -6.37 19.27 -31.69
CA LYS A 80 -5.26 18.76 -32.52
C LYS A 80 -4.04 18.53 -31.64
N LYS A 81 -3.44 17.34 -31.78
CA LYS A 81 -2.27 16.93 -31.03
C LYS A 81 -0.96 17.34 -31.70
N GLN A 82 -0.08 17.98 -30.93
CA GLN A 82 1.31 18.24 -31.26
C GLN A 82 2.21 17.73 -30.13
N GLN A 83 3.14 16.83 -30.44
CA GLN A 83 4.09 16.30 -29.47
C GLN A 83 5.45 16.97 -29.63
N PHE A 84 6.03 17.45 -28.53
CA PHE A 84 7.38 18.01 -28.50
C PHE A 84 8.39 16.91 -28.18
N LYS A 85 9.36 16.70 -29.06
CA LYS A 85 10.38 15.64 -28.89
C LYS A 85 11.43 16.05 -27.87
N ASN A 86 11.83 17.32 -27.90
CA ASN A 86 12.93 17.86 -27.09
C ASN A 86 12.53 19.21 -26.46
N SER A 87 13.21 19.60 -25.37
CA SER A 87 12.97 20.88 -24.68
C SER A 87 13.22 22.10 -25.56
N SER A 88 14.10 22.01 -26.57
CA SER A 88 14.34 23.09 -27.54
C SER A 88 13.12 23.40 -28.42
N GLU A 89 12.35 22.38 -28.81
CA GLU A 89 11.13 22.56 -29.60
C GLU A 89 10.06 23.28 -28.78
N LEU A 90 9.92 22.89 -27.50
CA LEU A 90 9.00 23.51 -26.56
C LEU A 90 9.41 24.97 -26.26
N LYS A 91 10.71 25.23 -26.09
CA LYS A 91 11.23 26.59 -25.92
C LYS A 91 10.90 27.48 -27.12
N ARG A 92 11.08 26.98 -28.34
CA ARG A 92 10.71 27.72 -29.56
C ARG A 92 9.21 28.00 -29.62
N HIS A 93 8.38 27.03 -29.24
CA HIS A 93 6.93 27.21 -29.14
C HIS A 93 6.56 28.35 -28.20
N PHE A 94 7.11 28.38 -26.98
CA PHE A 94 6.84 29.47 -26.02
C PHE A 94 7.41 30.83 -26.42
N HIS A 95 8.43 30.89 -27.29
CA HIS A 95 8.87 32.16 -27.86
C HIS A 95 7.92 32.69 -28.95
N THR A 96 7.20 31.82 -29.64
CA THR A 96 6.25 32.19 -30.70
C THR A 96 4.81 32.31 -30.20
N ALA A 97 4.48 31.63 -29.11
CA ALA A 97 3.14 31.62 -28.55
C ALA A 97 2.90 32.93 -27.82
N ASP A 98 1.83 33.63 -28.19
CA ASP A 98 1.33 34.75 -27.41
C ASP A 98 0.82 34.24 -26.06
N HIS A 99 0.97 35.04 -25.01
CA HIS A 99 0.35 34.80 -23.70
C HIS A 99 -1.14 35.08 -23.72
N ASP A 100 -1.60 35.98 -24.61
CA ASP A 100 -2.99 36.38 -24.71
C ASP A 100 -3.61 35.93 -26.05
N HIS A 101 -4.36 34.83 -26.03
CA HIS A 101 -4.85 34.18 -27.25
C HIS A 101 -6.29 33.69 -27.14
N SER A 102 -6.97 33.58 -28.27
CA SER A 102 -8.33 33.00 -28.39
C SER A 102 -8.31 31.49 -28.68
N LEU A 103 -7.45 30.76 -27.96
CA LEU A 103 -7.26 29.31 -28.12
C LEU A 103 -7.43 28.58 -26.79
N ARG A 104 -7.87 27.32 -26.87
CA ARG A 104 -7.95 26.36 -25.77
C ARG A 104 -6.75 25.44 -25.86
N ARG A 105 -5.81 25.56 -24.91
CA ARG A 105 -4.55 24.82 -24.93
C ARG A 105 -4.43 23.92 -23.71
N VAL A 106 -4.20 22.63 -23.94
CA VAL A 106 -3.92 21.66 -22.88
C VAL A 106 -2.51 21.11 -23.09
N TYR A 107 -1.60 21.46 -22.18
CA TYR A 107 -0.25 20.93 -22.11
C TYR A 107 -0.24 19.72 -21.16
N ILE A 108 0.02 18.53 -21.69
CA ILE A 108 0.15 17.32 -20.89
C ILE A 108 1.63 16.94 -20.84
N MET A 109 2.21 16.94 -19.64
CA MET A 109 3.60 16.62 -19.38
C MET A 109 3.70 15.27 -18.65
N GLU A 110 4.26 14.27 -19.32
CA GLU A 110 4.51 12.95 -18.76
C GLU A 110 5.94 12.84 -18.21
N GLY A 111 6.04 12.59 -16.90
CA GLY A 111 7.29 12.65 -16.15
C GLY A 111 7.70 14.08 -15.79
N LEU A 112 8.76 14.20 -15.01
CA LEU A 112 9.30 15.48 -14.55
C LEU A 112 10.78 15.61 -14.94
N ALA A 113 11.15 16.79 -15.40
CA ALA A 113 12.52 17.13 -15.82
C ALA A 113 12.79 18.62 -15.59
N GLN A 114 14.01 18.95 -15.16
CA GLN A 114 14.40 20.30 -14.71
C GLN A 114 14.28 21.36 -15.81
N ASP A 115 14.66 21.01 -17.04
CA ASP A 115 14.58 21.85 -18.23
C ASP A 115 13.12 22.17 -18.59
N TYR A 116 12.26 21.16 -18.57
CA TYR A 116 10.83 21.35 -18.84
C TYR A 116 10.11 22.13 -17.73
N ILE A 117 10.48 21.93 -16.47
CA ILE A 117 9.97 22.72 -15.33
C ILE A 117 10.37 24.18 -15.50
N SER A 118 11.61 24.46 -15.90
CA SER A 118 12.06 25.83 -16.17
C SER A 118 11.27 26.49 -17.31
N LEU A 119 10.94 25.73 -18.37
CA LEU A 119 10.23 26.27 -19.53
C LEU A 119 8.74 26.52 -19.23
N ILE A 120 8.02 25.50 -18.73
CA ILE A 120 6.57 25.60 -18.45
C ILE A 120 6.34 26.48 -17.22
N GLY A 121 7.06 26.21 -16.13
CA GLY A 121 6.97 26.98 -14.89
C GLY A 121 7.36 28.44 -15.12
N GLY A 122 8.42 28.70 -15.90
CA GLY A 122 8.85 30.07 -16.21
C GLY A 122 7.93 30.81 -17.18
N HIS A 123 7.30 30.12 -18.15
CA HIS A 123 6.35 30.76 -19.06
C HIS A 123 5.06 31.16 -18.34
N PHE A 124 4.54 30.28 -17.47
CA PHE A 124 3.25 30.51 -16.82
C PHE A 124 3.36 31.08 -15.39
N PHE A 125 4.57 31.15 -14.83
CA PHE A 125 4.83 31.48 -13.41
C PHE A 125 3.95 30.67 -12.44
N ILE A 126 3.86 29.36 -12.68
CA ILE A 126 3.09 28.44 -11.84
C ILE A 126 3.72 28.37 -10.44
N ASP A 127 2.90 28.23 -9.40
CA ASP A 127 3.40 27.99 -8.04
C ASP A 127 4.31 26.74 -8.02
N PRO A 128 5.57 26.82 -7.54
CA PRO A 128 6.50 25.70 -7.55
C PRO A 128 6.02 24.46 -6.77
N THR A 129 5.09 24.64 -5.83
CA THR A 129 4.41 23.57 -5.10
C THR A 129 3.72 22.59 -6.04
N PHE A 130 3.25 23.05 -7.21
CA PHE A 130 2.68 22.22 -8.26
C PHE A 130 3.64 21.11 -8.71
N PHE A 131 4.89 21.48 -9.05
CA PHE A 131 5.93 20.54 -9.45
C PHE A 131 6.48 19.73 -8.26
N LEU A 132 6.64 20.38 -7.12
CA LEU A 132 7.10 19.74 -5.88
C LEU A 132 6.17 18.58 -5.48
N ARG A 133 4.85 18.80 -5.42
CA ARG A 133 3.88 17.76 -5.03
C ARG A 133 3.85 16.60 -6.01
N GLN A 134 4.06 16.86 -7.31
CA GLN A 134 4.19 15.82 -8.32
C GLN A 134 5.52 15.04 -8.20
N GLU A 135 6.61 15.65 -7.73
CA GLU A 135 7.89 14.96 -7.52
C GLU A 135 7.87 14.06 -6.28
N ARG A 136 7.29 14.53 -5.16
CA ARG A 136 7.33 13.81 -3.88
C ARG A 136 6.78 12.39 -3.96
N THR A 137 7.56 11.40 -3.53
CA THR A 137 7.14 9.98 -3.53
C THR A 137 6.21 9.63 -2.37
N CYS A 138 6.32 10.32 -1.25
CA CYS A 138 5.45 10.19 -0.09
C CYS A 138 5.38 11.51 0.70
N VAL A 139 4.20 11.82 1.26
CA VAL A 139 3.95 13.03 2.09
C VAL A 139 4.74 12.99 3.40
N TRP A 140 5.15 11.80 3.84
CA TRP A 140 5.91 11.58 5.06
C TRP A 140 7.11 10.69 4.74
N SER A 141 8.19 11.35 4.30
CA SER A 141 9.48 10.73 4.02
C SER A 141 10.34 10.86 5.26
N ASN A 142 10.84 9.74 5.73
CA ASN A 142 11.44 9.59 7.03
C ASN A 142 12.88 9.10 6.87
N LYS A 143 13.82 9.51 7.73
CA LYS A 143 14.40 8.55 8.68
C LYS A 143 13.43 8.25 9.85
N PHE A 144 12.77 9.28 10.41
CA PHE A 144 11.35 9.31 10.88
C PHE A 144 10.64 10.68 10.61
N THR A 145 11.27 11.67 9.94
CA THR A 145 10.66 12.74 9.06
C THR A 145 11.64 13.92 8.83
N PRO A 146 12.45 13.96 7.74
CA PRO A 146 13.16 15.19 7.39
C PRO A 146 12.70 15.80 6.07
N THR A 147 11.40 15.72 5.73
CA THR A 147 10.84 16.53 4.65
C THR A 147 9.79 17.49 5.16
N ARG A 148 9.91 18.75 4.71
CA ARG A 148 9.00 19.86 5.01
C ARG A 148 7.83 19.86 4.01
N ASP A 149 7.23 18.69 3.82
CA ASP A 149 6.20 18.42 2.79
C ASP A 149 4.79 18.48 3.38
N ALA A 150 4.56 19.41 4.31
CA ALA A 150 3.24 19.60 4.88
C ALA A 150 2.24 19.97 3.78
N LEU A 151 1.05 19.40 3.85
CA LEU A 151 -0.04 19.83 2.98
C LEU A 151 -0.42 21.28 3.31
N PRO A 152 -0.80 22.08 2.30
CA PRO A 152 -1.37 23.39 2.57
C PRO A 152 -2.63 23.26 3.41
N GLN A 153 -2.97 24.31 4.14
CA GLN A 153 -4.23 24.34 4.88
C GLN A 153 -5.41 24.18 3.91
N PRO A 154 -6.48 23.46 4.29
CA PRO A 154 -7.65 23.27 3.44
C PRO A 154 -8.26 24.57 2.89
N SER A 155 -8.19 25.66 3.66
CA SER A 155 -8.68 26.99 3.27
C SER A 155 -7.88 27.67 2.15
N LEU A 156 -6.68 27.17 1.84
CA LEU A 156 -5.84 27.67 0.75
C LEU A 156 -5.98 26.84 -0.54
N LEU A 157 -6.76 25.75 -0.50
CA LEU A 157 -7.02 24.94 -1.68
C LEU A 157 -8.01 25.67 -2.58
N ASP A 158 -7.65 25.76 -3.86
CA ASP A 158 -8.51 26.31 -4.90
C ASP A 158 -8.68 25.27 -6.01
N PRO A 159 -9.66 24.35 -5.87
CA PRO A 159 -9.85 23.24 -6.80
C PRO A 159 -10.26 23.70 -8.22
N GLU A 160 -10.70 24.95 -8.37
CA GLU A 160 -11.06 25.54 -9.66
C GLU A 160 -9.84 26.01 -10.46
N SER A 161 -8.72 26.33 -9.79
CA SER A 161 -7.47 26.72 -10.46
C SER A 161 -6.41 25.60 -10.49
N SER A 162 -6.25 24.85 -9.39
CA SER A 162 -5.26 23.78 -9.34
C SER A 162 -5.56 22.71 -8.30
N PHE A 163 -5.25 21.46 -8.63
CA PHE A 163 -5.41 20.35 -7.69
C PHE A 163 -4.41 19.22 -7.96
N HIS A 164 -4.27 18.33 -7.00
CA HIS A 164 -3.36 17.19 -7.04
C HIS A 164 -4.06 15.91 -6.62
N LEU A 165 -4.06 14.90 -7.50
CA LEU A 165 -4.71 13.63 -7.22
C LEU A 165 -3.67 12.50 -7.19
N GLN A 166 -3.74 11.69 -6.14
CA GLN A 166 -2.99 10.44 -6.06
C GLN A 166 -3.93 9.27 -6.33
N PHE A 167 -3.49 8.30 -7.11
CA PHE A 167 -4.28 7.12 -7.45
C PHE A 167 -3.41 5.87 -7.58
N CYS A 168 -4.06 4.72 -7.72
CA CYS A 168 -3.38 3.44 -7.91
C CYS A 168 -3.69 2.87 -9.29
N GLU A 169 -2.65 2.65 -10.09
CA GLU A 169 -2.75 1.96 -11.38
C GLU A 169 -2.43 0.47 -11.16
N LEU A 170 -3.28 -0.43 -11.65
CA LEU A 170 -3.02 -1.87 -11.63
C LEU A 170 -2.36 -2.33 -12.94
N ARG A 171 -1.26 -3.08 -12.80
CA ARG A 171 -0.55 -3.69 -13.93
C ARG A 171 -0.42 -5.18 -13.75
N HIS A 172 -0.46 -5.90 -14.86
CA HIS A 172 -0.30 -7.33 -14.91
C HIS A 172 1.04 -7.70 -15.54
N PHE A 173 1.82 -8.47 -14.80
CA PHE A 173 3.05 -9.10 -15.26
C PHE A 173 2.74 -10.55 -15.64
N LYS A 174 3.10 -10.92 -16.87
CA LYS A 174 2.86 -12.28 -17.40
C LYS A 174 3.72 -13.36 -16.72
N GLN A 175 4.76 -12.94 -16.02
CA GLN A 175 5.67 -13.81 -15.28
C GLN A 175 5.62 -13.50 -13.79
N LYS A 176 5.94 -14.50 -12.98
CA LYS A 176 6.02 -14.35 -11.53
C LYS A 176 7.18 -13.43 -11.15
N VAL A 177 6.86 -12.33 -10.50
CA VAL A 177 7.86 -11.41 -9.93
C VAL A 177 8.00 -11.73 -8.45
N PRO A 178 9.23 -11.86 -7.91
CA PRO A 178 9.44 -12.06 -6.47
C PRO A 178 8.72 -11.00 -5.64
N ASN A 179 8.19 -11.36 -4.46
CA ASN A 179 7.50 -10.39 -3.60
C ASN A 179 8.51 -9.54 -2.81
N GLU A 180 9.03 -8.49 -3.45
CA GLU A 180 10.07 -7.60 -2.93
C GLU A 180 9.67 -6.13 -3.14
N PRO A 181 10.30 -5.17 -2.42
CA PRO A 181 10.05 -3.76 -2.66
C PRO A 181 10.65 -3.33 -4.01
N TYR A 182 9.77 -3.04 -4.98
CA TYR A 182 10.17 -2.46 -6.26
C TYR A 182 9.73 -1.01 -6.39
N PHE A 183 10.43 -0.30 -7.25
CA PHE A 183 10.16 1.09 -7.59
C PHE A 183 10.19 1.27 -9.11
N CYS A 184 9.45 2.25 -9.61
CA CYS A 184 9.59 2.70 -10.99
C CYS A 184 10.97 3.32 -11.16
N HIS A 185 11.81 2.78 -12.04
CA HIS A 185 13.17 3.29 -12.22
C HIS A 185 13.21 4.76 -12.70
N ARG A 186 12.19 5.22 -13.43
CA ARG A 186 12.13 6.60 -13.97
C ARG A 186 11.74 7.63 -12.91
N THR A 187 10.96 7.26 -11.90
CA THR A 187 10.35 8.22 -10.95
C THR A 187 10.51 7.88 -9.47
N GLY A 188 11.07 6.72 -9.12
CA GLY A 188 11.17 6.27 -7.73
C GLY A 188 9.82 5.87 -7.09
N ARG A 189 8.72 5.87 -7.85
CA ARG A 189 7.37 5.52 -7.34
C ARG A 189 7.32 4.06 -6.90
N HIS A 190 6.80 3.81 -5.69
CA HIS A 190 6.68 2.44 -5.16
C HIS A 190 5.70 1.59 -6.00
N VAL A 191 6.13 0.37 -6.31
CA VAL A 191 5.37 -0.65 -7.03
C VAL A 191 5.12 -1.82 -6.08
N GLY A 192 3.89 -1.91 -5.58
CA GLY A 192 3.50 -2.99 -4.66
C GLY A 192 3.18 -4.28 -5.41
N MET A 193 4.03 -5.29 -5.28
CA MET A 193 3.77 -6.61 -5.85
C MET A 193 2.76 -7.37 -5.00
N ASN A 194 1.84 -8.05 -5.68
CA ASN A 194 0.94 -9.03 -5.11
C ASN A 194 1.11 -10.35 -5.88
N ALA A 195 1.58 -11.38 -5.19
CA ALA A 195 1.68 -12.71 -5.75
C ALA A 195 0.30 -13.20 -6.24
N SER A 196 0.26 -13.88 -7.38
CA SER A 196 -0.98 -14.46 -7.87
C SER A 196 -1.47 -15.62 -6.97
N ARG A 197 -2.70 -16.05 -7.22
CA ARG A 197 -3.30 -17.24 -6.62
C ARG A 197 -2.46 -18.48 -7.01
N GLN A 198 -2.50 -19.53 -6.20
CA GLN A 198 -1.52 -20.64 -6.13
C GLN A 198 -1.29 -21.47 -7.41
N GLU A 199 -1.83 -21.09 -8.57
CA GLU A 199 -1.72 -21.83 -9.83
C GLU A 199 -1.35 -20.94 -11.05
N GLU A 200 -1.24 -19.62 -10.88
CA GLU A 200 -0.87 -18.72 -11.97
C GLU A 200 0.56 -18.19 -11.81
N ASP A 201 1.39 -18.38 -12.83
CA ASP A 201 2.73 -17.80 -12.93
C ASP A 201 2.69 -16.31 -13.32
N SER A 202 1.75 -15.56 -12.76
CA SER A 202 1.55 -14.14 -13.03
C SER A 202 1.72 -13.30 -11.76
N THR A 203 1.86 -11.98 -11.91
CA THR A 203 1.90 -11.07 -10.76
C THR A 203 1.12 -9.81 -11.07
N THR A 204 0.26 -9.41 -10.13
CA THR A 204 -0.43 -8.12 -10.20
C THR A 204 0.34 -7.11 -9.39
N ALA A 205 0.70 -6.00 -10.00
CA ALA A 205 1.33 -4.87 -9.33
C ALA A 205 0.34 -3.74 -9.14
N ILE A 206 0.44 -3.07 -7.98
CA ILE A 206 -0.30 -1.86 -7.66
C ILE A 206 0.70 -0.71 -7.61
N LEU A 207 0.61 0.19 -8.58
CA LEU A 207 1.49 1.33 -8.72
C LEU A 207 0.86 2.57 -8.11
N ARG A 208 1.58 3.26 -7.23
CA ARG A 208 1.15 4.59 -6.78
C ARG A 208 1.50 5.62 -7.84
N ARG A 209 0.49 6.33 -8.32
CA ARG A 209 0.57 7.34 -9.37
C ARG A 209 0.05 8.68 -8.88
N LYS A 210 0.52 9.74 -9.52
CA LYS A 210 0.04 11.10 -9.29
C LYS A 210 -0.31 11.80 -10.59
N VAL A 211 -1.33 12.64 -10.54
CA VAL A 211 -1.66 13.60 -11.57
C VAL A 211 -1.91 14.96 -10.93
N SER A 212 -1.38 16.02 -11.54
CA SER A 212 -1.60 17.40 -11.11
C SER A 212 -2.24 18.18 -12.23
N PHE A 213 -3.18 19.06 -11.88
CA PHE A 213 -3.89 19.93 -12.81
C PHE A 213 -3.70 21.38 -12.39
N TRP A 214 -3.44 22.25 -13.35
CA TRP A 214 -3.39 23.70 -13.18
C TRP A 214 -4.00 24.36 -14.40
N CYS A 215 -4.71 25.47 -14.22
CA CYS A 215 -5.24 26.24 -15.33
C CYS A 215 -5.21 27.75 -15.11
N ARG A 216 -5.35 28.48 -16.22
CA ARG A 216 -5.59 29.93 -16.25
C ARG A 216 -6.49 30.31 -17.42
N GLU A 217 -7.12 31.46 -17.31
CA GLU A 217 -7.85 32.11 -18.39
C GLU A 217 -6.99 33.18 -19.06
N THR A 218 -7.24 33.44 -20.33
CA THR A 218 -6.61 34.53 -21.10
C THR A 218 -7.60 35.66 -21.32
N THR A 219 -7.12 36.88 -21.54
CA THR A 219 -7.98 38.05 -21.74
C THR A 219 -8.76 38.00 -23.06
N ASN A 220 -8.24 37.30 -24.08
CA ASN A 220 -8.88 37.08 -25.37
C ASN A 220 -9.88 35.89 -25.40
N GLY A 221 -10.35 35.43 -24.23
CA GLY A 221 -11.40 34.40 -24.12
C GLY A 221 -10.94 32.97 -24.39
N GLY A 222 -9.64 32.74 -24.54
CA GLY A 222 -9.03 31.41 -24.49
C GLY A 222 -8.59 31.03 -23.07
N TRP A 223 -7.98 29.86 -22.93
CA TRP A 223 -7.43 29.39 -21.66
C TRP A 223 -6.26 28.42 -21.87
N ASP A 224 -5.39 28.33 -20.87
CA ASP A 224 -4.26 27.40 -20.83
C ASP A 224 -4.41 26.46 -19.65
N VAL A 225 -4.12 25.19 -19.88
CA VAL A 225 -4.15 24.12 -18.87
C VAL A 225 -2.84 23.36 -18.92
N VAL A 226 -2.28 23.06 -17.75
CA VAL A 226 -1.11 22.20 -17.58
C VAL A 226 -1.49 20.98 -16.74
N ILE A 227 -1.27 19.79 -17.29
CA ILE A 227 -1.51 18.51 -16.64
C ILE A 227 -0.17 17.79 -16.50
N LEU A 228 0.23 17.48 -15.27
CA LEU A 228 1.39 16.63 -15.00
C LEU A 228 0.92 15.21 -14.75
N CYS A 229 1.48 14.22 -15.43
CA CYS A 229 1.17 12.82 -15.19
C CYS A 229 2.41 11.96 -15.02
N ASP A 230 2.29 10.92 -14.20
CA ASP A 230 3.38 9.96 -14.02
C ASP A 230 3.58 9.10 -15.29
N PRO A 231 4.83 8.77 -15.63
CA PRO A 231 5.16 8.03 -16.84
C PRO A 231 4.85 6.54 -16.74
N GLN A 232 4.73 5.91 -17.91
CA GLN A 232 4.56 4.46 -17.99
C GLN A 232 5.64 3.69 -17.22
N LEU A 233 5.24 2.62 -16.54
CA LEU A 233 6.18 1.66 -15.95
C LEU A 233 6.81 0.83 -17.06
N VAL A 234 8.05 1.18 -17.40
CA VAL A 234 8.88 0.41 -18.33
C VAL A 234 9.86 -0.46 -17.56
N ASP A 235 10.60 0.15 -16.65
CA ASP A 235 11.70 -0.50 -15.93
C ASP A 235 11.44 -0.52 -14.42
N LEU A 236 11.74 -1.66 -13.79
CA LEU A 236 11.68 -1.82 -12.34
C LEU A 236 13.07 -1.56 -11.72
N TRP A 237 13.08 -1.03 -10.50
CA TRP A 237 14.26 -0.85 -9.66
C TRP A 237 14.06 -1.59 -8.34
N GLY A 238 15.04 -2.37 -7.93
CA GLY A 238 15.01 -3.12 -6.68
C GLY A 238 16.36 -3.78 -6.38
N LYS A 239 16.74 -3.85 -5.10
CA LYS A 239 18.04 -4.39 -4.62
C LYS A 239 19.27 -3.76 -5.29
N GLY A 240 19.21 -2.46 -5.60
CA GLY A 240 20.32 -1.74 -6.25
C GLY A 240 20.56 -2.10 -7.72
N ARG A 241 19.62 -2.81 -8.36
CA ARG A 241 19.68 -3.19 -9.77
C ARG A 241 18.46 -2.70 -10.53
N LYS A 242 18.68 -2.33 -11.80
CA LYS A 242 17.64 -2.09 -12.81
C LYS A 242 17.19 -3.41 -13.44
N TRP A 243 15.90 -3.64 -13.49
CA TRP A 243 15.26 -4.81 -14.07
C TRP A 243 14.48 -4.41 -15.32
N THR A 244 14.93 -4.90 -16.47
CA THR A 244 14.33 -4.64 -17.79
C THR A 244 13.64 -5.89 -18.38
N GLU A 245 13.78 -7.03 -17.70
CA GLU A 245 13.31 -8.34 -18.16
C GLU A 245 11.79 -8.52 -17.95
N TYR A 246 11.19 -7.71 -17.08
CA TYR A 246 9.78 -7.83 -16.71
C TYR A 246 8.90 -6.93 -17.59
N THR A 247 8.15 -7.56 -18.50
CA THR A 247 7.13 -6.85 -19.28
C THR A 247 5.79 -6.82 -18.55
N ASN A 248 5.06 -5.72 -18.70
CA ASN A 248 3.76 -5.52 -18.07
C ASN A 248 2.74 -4.93 -19.03
N ILE A 249 1.47 -5.24 -18.78
CA ILE A 249 0.31 -4.74 -19.51
C ILE A 249 -0.72 -4.19 -18.53
N ALA A 250 -1.71 -3.45 -19.02
CA ALA A 250 -2.85 -3.02 -18.22
C ALA A 250 -3.56 -4.22 -17.57
N PHE A 251 -3.85 -4.12 -16.28
CA PHE A 251 -4.57 -5.17 -15.57
C PHE A 251 -5.96 -5.38 -16.20
N GLN A 252 -6.28 -6.62 -16.57
CA GLN A 252 -7.53 -6.99 -17.25
C GLN A 252 -7.85 -6.17 -18.52
N GLY A 253 -6.83 -5.64 -19.19
CA GLY A 253 -6.99 -4.85 -20.41
C GLY A 253 -7.33 -3.37 -20.20
N GLY A 254 -7.41 -2.90 -18.95
CA GLY A 254 -7.72 -1.49 -18.63
C GLY A 254 -8.86 -1.34 -17.63
N TYR A 255 -9.15 -0.10 -17.24
CA TYR A 255 -10.35 0.23 -16.49
C TYR A 255 -11.58 0.23 -17.41
N VAL A 256 -12.76 0.07 -16.84
CA VAL A 256 -14.02 0.16 -17.58
C VAL A 256 -14.29 1.61 -17.95
N ASP A 257 -14.64 1.86 -19.22
CA ASP A 257 -14.90 3.20 -19.71
C ASP A 257 -16.07 3.86 -18.95
N PHE A 258 -15.95 5.16 -18.72
CA PHE A 258 -16.90 5.96 -17.93
C PHE A 258 -17.85 6.79 -18.81
N LEU A 259 -17.66 6.73 -20.13
CA LEU A 259 -18.53 7.42 -21.07
C LEU A 259 -19.91 6.76 -21.13
N PRO A 260 -20.99 7.55 -21.36
CA PRO A 260 -22.32 7.00 -21.55
C PRO A 260 -22.34 6.04 -22.75
N CYS A 261 -23.24 5.06 -22.71
CA CYS A 261 -23.30 3.99 -23.72
C CYS A 261 -23.29 4.57 -25.15
N PRO A 262 -22.19 4.41 -25.90
CA PRO A 262 -22.05 5.02 -27.21
C PRO A 262 -22.99 4.36 -28.22
N SER A 263 -23.51 5.14 -29.19
CA SER A 263 -24.24 4.56 -30.31
C SER A 263 -23.35 3.61 -31.12
N ALA A 264 -23.94 2.59 -31.75
CA ALA A 264 -23.19 1.58 -32.50
C ALA A 264 -22.28 2.20 -33.58
N ASP A 265 -22.71 3.28 -34.22
CA ASP A 265 -21.93 4.00 -35.24
C ASP A 265 -20.74 4.74 -34.64
N ARG A 266 -20.89 5.28 -33.43
CA ARG A 266 -19.79 5.93 -32.70
C ARG A 266 -18.72 4.93 -32.29
N VAL A 267 -19.12 3.75 -31.82
CA VAL A 267 -18.19 2.67 -31.46
C VAL A 267 -17.35 2.24 -32.66
N ARG A 268 -17.95 2.18 -33.85
CA ARG A 268 -17.25 1.75 -35.08
C ARG A 268 -16.32 2.82 -35.67
N SER A 269 -16.65 4.10 -35.48
CA SER A 269 -15.90 5.21 -36.09
C SER A 269 -14.68 5.64 -35.27
N LYS A 270 -14.69 5.40 -33.95
CA LYS A 270 -13.62 5.85 -33.06
C LYS A 270 -12.55 4.77 -32.85
N PRO A 271 -11.27 5.16 -32.68
CA PRO A 271 -10.20 4.21 -32.40
C PRO A 271 -10.43 3.52 -31.05
N ARG A 272 -9.86 2.32 -30.89
CA ARG A 272 -9.90 1.62 -29.60
C ARG A 272 -9.09 2.38 -28.55
N HIS A 273 -9.60 2.42 -27.33
CA HIS A 273 -8.91 3.02 -26.18
C HIS A 273 -7.57 2.30 -25.90
N PRO A 274 -6.45 3.03 -25.69
CA PRO A 274 -5.13 2.42 -25.54
C PRO A 274 -4.90 1.75 -24.19
N HIS A 275 -5.33 2.37 -23.07
CA HIS A 275 -5.05 1.91 -21.69
C HIS A 275 -3.56 1.68 -21.40
N ASP A 276 -2.70 2.41 -22.10
CA ASP A 276 -1.26 2.27 -21.97
C ASP A 276 -0.76 3.08 -20.78
N CYS A 277 -0.98 4.39 -20.80
CA CYS A 277 -0.58 5.34 -19.76
C CYS A 277 -1.51 6.57 -19.75
N MET A 278 -1.51 7.31 -18.63
CA MET A 278 -2.37 8.49 -18.43
C MET A 278 -2.25 9.52 -19.57
N LEU A 279 -1.03 9.76 -20.09
CA LEU A 279 -0.80 10.69 -21.21
C LEU A 279 -1.61 10.28 -22.45
N LYS A 280 -1.50 9.01 -22.86
CA LYS A 280 -2.18 8.48 -24.05
C LYS A 280 -3.69 8.42 -23.85
N ASP A 281 -4.14 8.06 -22.66
CA ASP A 281 -5.56 7.99 -22.31
C ASP A 281 -6.18 9.39 -22.37
N LEU A 282 -5.54 10.41 -21.79
CA LEU A 282 -5.99 11.81 -21.90
C LEU A 282 -6.03 12.29 -23.35
N CYS A 283 -4.96 12.05 -24.14
CA CYS A 283 -4.96 12.40 -25.56
C CYS A 283 -6.13 11.75 -26.30
N HIS A 284 -6.40 10.46 -26.01
CA HIS A 284 -7.50 9.74 -26.62
C HIS A 284 -8.86 10.38 -26.30
N TYR A 285 -9.13 10.74 -25.04
CA TYR A 285 -10.39 11.41 -24.67
C TYR A 285 -10.53 12.80 -25.28
N PHE A 286 -9.47 13.62 -25.23
CA PHE A 286 -9.54 14.96 -25.81
C PHE A 286 -9.71 14.94 -27.33
N GLU A 287 -9.02 14.05 -28.06
CA GLU A 287 -9.13 13.95 -29.52
C GLU A 287 -10.48 13.36 -29.97
N ASN A 288 -11.06 12.41 -29.21
CA ASN A 288 -12.17 11.59 -29.69
C ASN A 288 -13.51 11.82 -29.00
N HIS A 289 -13.52 12.42 -27.81
CA HIS A 289 -14.68 12.46 -26.91
C HIS A 289 -15.01 13.85 -26.36
N SER A 290 -14.28 14.90 -26.75
CA SER A 290 -14.57 16.28 -26.36
C SER A 290 -15.93 16.80 -26.87
N ASP A 291 -16.53 16.11 -27.85
CA ASP A 291 -17.88 16.36 -28.35
C ASP A 291 -19.01 15.99 -27.36
N LEU A 292 -18.70 15.25 -26.29
CA LEU A 292 -19.67 14.87 -25.26
C LEU A 292 -19.89 15.94 -24.18
N ILE A 293 -19.04 16.96 -24.14
CA ILE A 293 -19.12 18.07 -23.19
C ILE A 293 -19.68 19.27 -23.94
N ASP A 294 -20.66 19.98 -23.38
CA ASP A 294 -21.34 21.05 -24.10
C ASP A 294 -20.40 22.24 -24.35
N GLU A 295 -20.60 22.96 -25.45
CA GLU A 295 -19.77 24.11 -25.83
C GLU A 295 -19.69 25.18 -24.72
N GLN A 296 -20.79 25.38 -23.99
CA GLN A 296 -20.86 26.35 -22.89
C GLN A 296 -19.93 25.97 -21.73
N GLU A 297 -19.79 24.67 -21.43
CA GLU A 297 -18.90 24.20 -20.37
C GLU A 297 -17.43 24.44 -20.74
N TRP A 298 -17.08 24.32 -22.03
CA TRP A 298 -15.73 24.59 -22.54
C TRP A 298 -15.28 26.05 -22.47
N GLN A 299 -16.17 26.98 -22.12
CA GLN A 299 -15.79 28.37 -21.83
C GLN A 299 -14.90 28.43 -20.58
N SER A 300 -15.16 27.58 -19.58
CA SER A 300 -14.32 27.49 -18.39
C SER A 300 -13.19 26.47 -18.58
N PRO A 301 -11.95 26.77 -18.15
CA PRO A 301 -10.85 25.83 -18.21
C PRO A 301 -11.09 24.57 -17.37
N ILE A 302 -11.93 24.65 -16.32
CA ILE A 302 -12.20 23.52 -15.44
C ILE A 302 -12.87 22.35 -16.16
N ALA A 303 -13.57 22.58 -17.26
CA ALA A 303 -14.17 21.51 -18.07
C ALA A 303 -13.11 20.51 -18.57
N SER A 304 -11.89 20.98 -18.86
CA SER A 304 -10.77 20.10 -19.25
C SER A 304 -10.33 19.15 -18.13
N SER A 305 -10.65 19.45 -16.87
CA SER A 305 -10.35 18.59 -15.72
C SER A 305 -11.25 17.34 -15.66
N LEU A 306 -12.37 17.32 -16.38
CA LEU A 306 -13.36 16.24 -16.30
C LEU A 306 -12.73 14.87 -16.62
N PHE A 307 -12.02 14.76 -17.74
CA PHE A 307 -11.39 13.51 -18.13
C PHE A 307 -10.31 13.08 -17.14
N VAL A 308 -9.54 14.02 -16.57
CA VAL A 308 -8.56 13.72 -15.52
C VAL A 308 -9.24 13.10 -14.31
N LYS A 309 -10.30 13.74 -13.81
CA LYS A 309 -11.09 13.28 -12.64
C LYS A 309 -11.70 11.90 -12.90
N LYS A 310 -12.31 11.69 -14.08
CA LYS A 310 -12.97 10.43 -14.44
C LYS A 310 -11.99 9.26 -14.62
N ILE A 311 -10.84 9.48 -15.26
CA ILE A 311 -9.80 8.43 -15.38
C ILE A 311 -9.31 8.02 -13.99
N VAL A 312 -9.05 8.99 -13.10
CA VAL A 312 -8.62 8.71 -11.73
C VAL A 312 -9.68 7.91 -10.96
N ALA A 313 -10.96 8.30 -11.05
CA ALA A 313 -12.06 7.56 -10.43
C ALA A 313 -12.15 6.12 -10.97
N ALA A 314 -11.98 5.92 -12.28
CA ALA A 314 -12.03 4.61 -12.93
C ALA A 314 -10.89 3.68 -12.45
N TYR A 315 -9.66 4.19 -12.29
CA TYR A 315 -8.56 3.42 -11.71
C TYR A 315 -8.85 2.99 -10.27
N TYR A 316 -9.44 3.88 -9.47
CA TYR A 316 -9.82 3.54 -8.11
C TYR A 316 -10.95 2.52 -8.03
N LEU A 317 -11.93 2.56 -8.92
CA LEU A 317 -12.97 1.53 -9.01
C LEU A 317 -12.34 0.16 -9.33
N GLN A 318 -11.39 0.12 -10.27
CA GLN A 318 -10.63 -1.10 -10.57
C GLN A 318 -9.87 -1.63 -9.34
N LEU A 319 -9.28 -0.74 -8.54
CA LEU A 319 -8.62 -1.09 -7.28
C LEU A 319 -9.62 -1.66 -6.25
N VAL A 320 -10.78 -1.02 -6.09
CA VAL A 320 -11.84 -1.46 -5.19
C VAL A 320 -12.27 -2.89 -5.54
N ASP A 321 -12.52 -3.19 -6.82
CA ASP A 321 -12.91 -4.52 -7.26
C ASP A 321 -11.79 -5.54 -7.07
N TYR A 322 -10.54 -5.16 -7.35
CA TYR A 322 -9.39 -6.02 -7.09
C TYR A 322 -9.29 -6.42 -5.60
N ILE A 323 -9.42 -5.46 -4.68
CA ILE A 323 -9.39 -5.73 -3.23
C ILE A 323 -10.59 -6.55 -2.80
N LYS A 324 -11.79 -6.25 -3.32
CA LYS A 324 -13.04 -6.98 -3.05
C LYS A 324 -12.92 -8.46 -3.41
N VAL A 325 -12.22 -8.81 -4.47
CA VAL A 325 -11.99 -10.20 -4.90
C VAL A 325 -10.84 -10.86 -4.12
N MET A 326 -9.86 -10.07 -3.68
CA MET A 326 -8.70 -10.59 -2.95
C MET A 326 -9.02 -10.91 -1.48
N LEU A 327 -9.82 -10.09 -0.78
CA LEU A 327 -10.16 -10.33 0.64
C LEU A 327 -10.78 -11.71 0.89
N PRO A 328 -11.82 -12.18 0.15
CA PRO A 328 -12.38 -13.52 0.34
C PRO A 328 -11.37 -14.65 0.16
N SER A 329 -10.35 -14.46 -0.68
CA SER A 329 -9.31 -15.48 -0.85
C SER A 329 -8.41 -15.60 0.38
N LEU A 330 -8.19 -14.49 1.11
CA LEU A 330 -7.52 -14.51 2.41
C LEU A 330 -8.43 -15.09 3.50
N GLU A 331 -9.73 -14.78 3.47
CA GLU A 331 -10.74 -15.37 4.36
C GLU A 331 -10.75 -16.90 4.27
N LEU A 332 -10.73 -17.44 3.05
CA LEU A 332 -10.69 -18.90 2.83
C LEU A 332 -9.42 -19.53 3.41
N ARG A 333 -8.26 -18.87 3.26
CA ARG A 333 -6.99 -19.36 3.82
C ARG A 333 -7.03 -19.45 5.34
N LEU A 334 -7.63 -18.45 6.00
CA LEU A 334 -7.84 -18.47 7.46
C LEU A 334 -8.65 -19.69 7.93
N THR A 335 -9.63 -20.13 7.14
CA THR A 335 -10.44 -21.30 7.51
C THR A 335 -9.74 -22.64 7.27
N THR A 336 -8.76 -22.70 6.36
CA THR A 336 -8.24 -23.96 5.81
C THR A 336 -6.85 -24.33 6.30
N ALA A 337 -6.01 -23.36 6.67
CA ALA A 337 -4.59 -23.59 6.93
C ALA A 337 -4.18 -23.13 8.32
N TRP A 338 -4.01 -24.11 9.23
CA TRP A 338 -3.53 -23.94 10.60
C TRP A 338 -1.99 -23.97 10.73
N VAL A 339 -1.26 -24.27 9.63
CA VAL A 339 0.17 -24.63 9.68
C VAL A 339 1.10 -23.48 9.24
N GLU A 340 0.57 -22.40 8.65
CA GLU A 340 1.34 -21.26 8.13
C GLU A 340 0.86 -19.91 8.71
N GLU A 341 0.62 -19.85 10.02
CA GLU A 341 0.00 -18.68 10.68
C GLU A 341 0.78 -17.37 10.45
N GLN A 342 2.11 -17.43 10.42
CA GLN A 342 2.95 -16.24 10.35
C GLN A 342 2.89 -15.55 8.97
N ASP A 343 2.91 -16.29 7.88
CA ASP A 343 2.90 -15.71 6.53
C ASP A 343 1.49 -15.23 6.14
N GLN A 344 0.46 -15.92 6.63
CA GLN A 344 -0.92 -15.45 6.54
C GLN A 344 -1.11 -14.14 7.30
N TRP A 345 -0.59 -14.06 8.53
CA TRP A 345 -0.63 -12.83 9.33
C TRP A 345 0.03 -11.67 8.60
N LYS A 346 1.26 -11.86 8.09
CA LYS A 346 1.98 -10.83 7.33
C LYS A 346 1.18 -10.35 6.12
N SER A 347 0.55 -11.29 5.40
CA SER A 347 -0.28 -10.98 4.22
C SER A 347 -1.50 -10.16 4.61
N LEU A 348 -2.20 -10.56 5.69
CA LEU A 348 -3.38 -9.87 6.20
C LEU A 348 -3.06 -8.48 6.74
N GLN A 349 -1.93 -8.33 7.44
CA GLN A 349 -1.47 -7.05 7.98
C GLN A 349 -1.07 -6.11 6.85
N THR A 350 -0.44 -6.65 5.81
CA THR A 350 -0.08 -5.88 4.62
C THR A 350 -1.33 -5.36 3.93
N ILE A 351 -2.38 -6.17 3.74
CA ILE A 351 -3.60 -5.67 3.09
C ILE A 351 -4.39 -4.71 3.97
N SER A 352 -4.53 -4.96 5.28
CA SER A 352 -5.20 -4.02 6.19
C SER A 352 -4.51 -2.65 6.16
N ARG A 353 -3.17 -2.61 6.24
CA ARG A 353 -2.39 -1.37 6.11
C ARG A 353 -2.60 -0.70 4.76
N ARG A 354 -2.53 -1.45 3.66
CA ARG A 354 -2.73 -0.90 2.30
C ARG A 354 -4.14 -0.32 2.13
N CYS A 355 -5.18 -1.01 2.59
CA CYS A 355 -6.56 -0.50 2.57
C CYS A 355 -6.70 0.80 3.37
N GLY A 356 -6.00 0.92 4.51
CA GLY A 356 -5.95 2.17 5.27
C GLY A 356 -5.36 3.29 4.43
N ASN A 357 -4.17 3.07 3.87
CA ASN A 357 -3.53 4.07 3.02
C ASN A 357 -4.38 4.45 1.80
N TYR A 358 -5.06 3.51 1.13
CA TYR A 358 -5.89 3.83 -0.03
C TYR A 358 -7.12 4.67 0.34
N ARG A 359 -7.70 4.42 1.51
CA ARG A 359 -8.79 5.24 2.05
C ARG A 359 -8.28 6.66 2.34
N ASP A 360 -7.14 6.77 3.01
CA ASP A 360 -6.55 8.07 3.36
C ASP A 360 -6.13 8.84 2.09
N ASP A 361 -5.52 8.17 1.10
CA ASP A 361 -5.20 8.75 -0.21
C ASP A 361 -6.47 9.27 -0.94
N MET A 362 -7.62 8.59 -0.76
CA MET A 362 -8.91 9.03 -1.33
C MET A 362 -9.54 10.20 -0.57
N GLU A 363 -9.36 10.25 0.75
CA GLU A 363 -9.78 11.40 1.57
C GLU A 363 -9.00 12.67 1.19
N ASP A 364 -7.70 12.54 0.94
CA ASP A 364 -6.87 13.62 0.40
C ASP A 364 -7.33 14.07 -0.99
N VAL A 365 -7.79 13.14 -1.84
CA VAL A 365 -8.36 13.45 -3.17
C VAL A 365 -9.67 14.23 -3.03
N LEU A 366 -10.59 13.80 -2.17
CA LEU A 366 -11.84 14.52 -1.91
C LEU A 366 -11.57 15.94 -1.40
N LEU A 367 -10.63 16.07 -0.47
CA LEU A 367 -10.20 17.36 0.06
C LEU A 367 -9.59 18.26 -1.02
N SER A 368 -8.70 17.71 -1.86
CA SER A 368 -8.07 18.47 -2.95
C SER A 368 -9.06 18.91 -4.04
N LEU A 369 -10.20 18.25 -4.16
CA LEU A 369 -11.27 18.60 -5.10
C LEU A 369 -12.38 19.44 -4.47
N GLY A 370 -12.33 19.68 -3.15
CA GLY A 370 -13.39 20.38 -2.42
C GLY A 370 -14.69 19.59 -2.26
N TYR A 371 -14.65 18.26 -2.44
CA TYR A 371 -15.82 17.40 -2.37
C TYR A 371 -16.19 17.01 -0.94
N SER A 372 -17.49 16.85 -0.70
CA SER A 372 -18.02 16.52 0.62
C SER A 372 -17.79 15.06 0.98
N LEU A 373 -17.57 14.78 2.28
CA LEU A 373 -17.50 13.42 2.85
C LEU A 373 -18.88 12.86 3.24
N LYS A 374 -19.97 13.55 2.91
CA LYS A 374 -21.33 13.10 3.20
C LYS A 374 -21.69 11.84 2.39
N GLU A 375 -22.64 11.06 2.92
CA GLU A 375 -23.12 9.86 2.23
C GLU A 375 -23.77 10.19 0.89
N VAL A 376 -23.57 9.30 -0.09
CA VAL A 376 -24.10 9.46 -1.45
C VAL A 376 -25.62 9.36 -1.43
N GLU A 377 -26.29 10.44 -1.79
CA GLU A 377 -27.74 10.42 -2.02
C GLU A 377 -28.04 9.73 -3.36
N SER A 378 -28.81 8.65 -3.31
CA SER A 378 -29.21 7.92 -4.52
C SER A 378 -30.40 8.60 -5.21
N HIS A 379 -30.13 9.65 -5.99
CA HIS A 379 -31.14 10.23 -6.89
C HIS A 379 -31.32 9.37 -8.16
N LYS A 380 -32.56 9.32 -8.70
CA LYS A 380 -32.94 8.46 -9.84
C LYS A 380 -32.28 8.85 -11.18
N THR A 381 -31.77 10.07 -11.30
CA THR A 381 -31.12 10.60 -12.50
C THR A 381 -29.71 11.06 -12.13
N GLY A 382 -28.68 10.39 -12.66
CA GLY A 382 -27.29 10.83 -12.51
C GLY A 382 -26.74 11.29 -13.84
N ASP A 383 -26.03 12.43 -13.84
CA ASP A 383 -25.20 12.84 -14.96
C ASP A 383 -23.90 12.03 -14.94
N TRP A 384 -23.47 11.51 -16.10
CA TRP A 384 -22.19 10.81 -16.21
C TRP A 384 -21.01 11.73 -15.92
N LYS A 385 -21.19 13.06 -15.95
CA LYS A 385 -20.17 14.07 -15.62
C LYS A 385 -19.98 14.30 -14.12
N ASP A 386 -20.88 13.80 -13.26
CA ASP A 386 -20.82 13.98 -11.81
C ASP A 386 -19.61 13.22 -11.22
N CYS A 387 -18.50 13.93 -10.98
CA CYS A 387 -17.30 13.37 -10.38
C CYS A 387 -17.42 13.23 -8.86
N GLU A 388 -18.15 14.12 -8.19
CA GLU A 388 -18.26 14.11 -6.72
C GLU A 388 -18.88 12.78 -6.26
N LYS A 389 -19.95 12.36 -6.92
CA LYS A 389 -20.61 11.08 -6.64
C LYS A 389 -19.69 9.87 -6.84
N ASP A 390 -18.86 9.87 -7.89
CA ASP A 390 -17.93 8.78 -8.16
C ASP A 390 -16.88 8.66 -7.06
N PHE A 391 -16.27 9.78 -6.66
CA PHE A 391 -15.25 9.78 -5.62
C PHE A 391 -15.82 9.45 -4.24
N GLN A 392 -17.00 9.97 -3.90
CA GLN A 392 -17.71 9.60 -2.67
C GLN A 392 -18.02 8.11 -2.64
N TYR A 393 -18.53 7.54 -3.74
CA TYR A 393 -18.79 6.12 -3.84
C TYR A 393 -17.51 5.31 -3.57
N VAL A 394 -16.41 5.64 -4.24
CA VAL A 394 -15.12 4.96 -4.02
C VAL A 394 -14.70 5.06 -2.54
N TYR A 395 -14.78 6.24 -1.93
CA TYR A 395 -14.41 6.45 -0.53
C TYR A 395 -15.19 5.51 0.40
N PHE A 396 -16.51 5.44 0.28
CA PHE A 396 -17.33 4.54 1.10
C PHE A 396 -17.02 3.07 0.83
N ARG A 397 -16.75 2.69 -0.43
CA ARG A 397 -16.34 1.32 -0.76
C ARG A 397 -15.00 0.95 -0.12
N LEU A 398 -14.00 1.83 -0.18
CA LEU A 398 -12.70 1.62 0.48
C LEU A 398 -12.83 1.57 2.00
N LYS A 399 -13.68 2.41 2.60
CA LYS A 399 -14.00 2.38 4.04
C LYS A 399 -14.57 1.03 4.47
N ILE A 400 -15.54 0.49 3.72
CA ILE A 400 -16.11 -0.85 3.98
C ILE A 400 -15.05 -1.95 3.83
N LEU A 401 -14.21 -1.89 2.79
CA LEU A 401 -13.15 -2.88 2.56
C LEU A 401 -12.08 -2.85 3.67
N LYS A 402 -11.73 -1.66 4.17
CA LYS A 402 -10.83 -1.50 5.32
C LYS A 402 -11.44 -2.11 6.58
N GLN A 403 -12.70 -1.81 6.87
CA GLN A 403 -13.39 -2.38 8.04
C GLN A 403 -13.42 -3.92 7.97
N ARG A 404 -13.71 -4.49 6.80
CA ARG A 404 -13.65 -5.95 6.59
C ARG A 404 -12.25 -6.51 6.85
N ALA A 405 -11.21 -5.87 6.31
CA ALA A 405 -9.83 -6.31 6.53
C ALA A 405 -9.44 -6.27 8.02
N ASP A 406 -9.92 -5.29 8.78
CA ASP A 406 -9.68 -5.19 10.22
C ASP A 406 -10.42 -6.26 11.02
N THR A 407 -11.68 -6.56 10.66
CA THR A 407 -12.42 -7.66 11.27
C THR A 407 -11.70 -8.99 11.05
N LEU A 408 -11.14 -9.22 9.86
CA LEU A 408 -10.33 -10.42 9.60
C LEU A 408 -9.05 -10.44 10.41
N MET A 409 -8.37 -9.29 10.57
CA MET A 409 -7.18 -9.19 11.40
C MET A 409 -7.48 -9.56 12.87
N GLN A 410 -8.59 -9.06 13.40
CA GLN A 410 -9.06 -9.40 14.75
C GLN A 410 -9.39 -10.89 14.87
N ALA A 411 -10.08 -11.47 13.88
CA ALA A 411 -10.37 -12.91 13.85
C ALA A 411 -9.09 -13.76 13.83
N MET A 412 -8.09 -13.37 13.04
CA MET A 412 -6.79 -14.04 13.00
C MET A 412 -6.03 -13.93 14.34
N THR A 413 -6.13 -12.79 15.02
CA THR A 413 -5.56 -12.60 16.37
C THR A 413 -6.20 -13.56 17.37
N GLY A 414 -7.52 -13.73 17.29
CA GLY A 414 -8.25 -14.73 18.09
C GLY A 414 -7.79 -16.17 17.81
N LEU A 415 -7.63 -16.53 16.53
CA LEU A 415 -7.15 -17.86 16.12
C LEU A 415 -5.72 -18.14 16.61
N ALA A 416 -4.80 -17.18 16.45
CA ALA A 416 -3.42 -17.31 16.91
C ALA A 416 -3.34 -17.51 18.44
N SER A 417 -4.18 -16.82 19.21
CA SER A 417 -4.28 -17.03 20.67
C SER A 417 -4.74 -18.46 21.02
N ILE A 418 -5.74 -18.98 20.30
CA ILE A 418 -6.22 -20.36 20.49
C ILE A 418 -5.14 -21.38 20.12
N ALA A 419 -4.41 -21.15 19.03
CA ALA A 419 -3.31 -22.01 18.59
C ALA A 419 -2.16 -22.03 19.61
N GLY A 420 -1.75 -20.85 20.10
CA GLY A 420 -0.75 -20.72 21.16
C GLY A 420 -1.15 -21.44 22.45
N ASN A 421 -2.41 -21.31 22.88
CA ASN A 421 -2.92 -22.04 24.05
C ASN A 421 -2.86 -23.56 23.84
N ARG A 422 -3.17 -24.04 22.65
CA ARG A 422 -3.08 -25.47 22.33
C ARG A 422 -1.63 -25.95 22.32
N GLN A 423 -0.70 -25.16 21.78
CA GLN A 423 0.73 -25.49 21.84
C GLN A 423 1.21 -25.57 23.30
N ASN A 424 0.84 -24.60 24.13
CA ASN A 424 1.14 -24.62 25.57
C ASN A 424 0.57 -25.88 26.25
N LEU A 425 -0.65 -26.29 25.89
CA LEU A 425 -1.24 -27.54 26.41
C LEU A 425 -0.47 -28.79 25.94
N GLU A 426 0.00 -28.83 24.70
CA GLU A 426 0.81 -29.93 24.18
C GLU A 426 2.20 -29.97 24.84
N GLU A 427 2.82 -28.82 25.06
CA GLU A 427 4.09 -28.69 25.81
C GLU A 427 3.92 -29.08 27.28
N ALA A 428 2.86 -28.62 27.95
CA ALA A 428 2.53 -29.03 29.32
C ALA A 428 2.32 -30.55 29.42
N LYS A 429 1.66 -31.17 28.44
CA LYS A 429 1.54 -32.64 28.37
C LYS A 429 2.90 -33.33 28.19
N ARG A 430 3.82 -32.76 27.41
CA ARG A 430 5.19 -33.30 27.26
C ARG A 430 5.97 -33.16 28.57
N VAL A 431 5.89 -32.01 29.24
CA VAL A 431 6.50 -31.80 30.55
C VAL A 431 5.92 -32.76 31.59
N LYS A 432 4.60 -32.97 31.61
CA LYS A 432 3.97 -33.97 32.50
C LYS A 432 4.53 -35.38 32.27
N ARG A 433 4.73 -35.79 31.01
CA ARG A 433 5.36 -37.09 30.69
C ARG A 433 6.82 -37.16 31.14
N LEU A 434 7.58 -36.07 30.96
CA LEU A 434 8.98 -35.99 31.40
C LEU A 434 9.09 -36.09 32.92
N ASN A 435 8.26 -35.35 33.67
CA ASN A 435 8.23 -35.41 35.13
C ASN A 435 7.85 -36.82 35.63
N LEU A 436 6.91 -37.49 34.96
CA LEU A 436 6.55 -38.87 35.30
C LEU A 436 7.71 -39.85 35.07
N LEU A 437 8.50 -39.66 34.00
CA LEU A 437 9.72 -40.45 33.78
C LEU A 437 10.79 -40.15 34.84
N ALA A 438 11.00 -38.88 35.19
CA ALA A 438 11.97 -38.50 36.23
C ALA A 438 11.61 -39.13 37.59
N LEU A 439 10.32 -39.12 37.95
CA LEU A 439 9.83 -39.77 39.17
C LEU A 439 10.12 -41.27 39.22
N LEU A 440 10.09 -41.95 38.06
CA LEU A 440 10.42 -43.36 37.97
C LEU A 440 11.93 -43.63 38.12
N PHE A 441 12.76 -42.80 37.48
CA PHE A 441 14.21 -43.04 37.41
C PHE A 441 15.00 -42.55 38.63
N ILE A 442 14.59 -41.47 39.30
CA ILE A 442 15.33 -40.92 40.46
C ILE A 442 15.49 -41.96 41.59
N PRO A 443 14.42 -42.63 42.07
CA PRO A 443 14.55 -43.61 43.15
C PRO A 443 15.33 -44.85 42.71
N LEU A 444 15.15 -45.27 41.47
CA LEU A 444 15.81 -46.44 40.87
C LEU A 444 17.32 -46.21 40.70
N ALA A 445 17.71 -44.99 40.31
CA ALA A 445 19.11 -44.57 40.24
C ALA A 445 19.74 -44.51 41.64
N TYR A 446 19.00 -44.01 42.64
CA TYR A 446 19.48 -43.95 44.02
C TYR A 446 19.68 -45.35 44.62
N THR A 447 18.72 -46.26 44.46
CA THR A 447 18.87 -47.64 44.97
C THR A 447 20.00 -48.37 44.24
N SER A 448 20.10 -48.22 42.91
CA SER A 448 21.21 -48.79 42.14
C SER A 448 22.57 -48.27 42.61
N SER A 449 22.71 -46.96 42.82
CA SER A 449 23.93 -46.35 43.35
C SER A 449 24.27 -46.88 44.75
N LEU A 450 23.30 -46.90 45.67
CA LEU A 450 23.51 -47.33 47.06
C LEU A 450 24.00 -48.79 47.14
N PHE A 451 23.38 -49.70 46.40
CA PHE A 451 23.74 -51.12 46.41
C PHE A 451 24.97 -51.44 45.57
N SER A 452 25.36 -50.56 44.64
CA SER A 452 26.61 -50.68 43.87
C SER A 452 27.86 -50.33 44.70
N MET A 453 27.72 -49.70 45.86
CA MET A 453 28.85 -49.29 46.71
C MET A 453 29.33 -50.37 47.69
N SER A 454 28.60 -51.48 47.82
CA SER A 454 28.86 -52.51 48.85
C SER A 454 29.07 -53.90 48.27
N ASP A 455 30.17 -54.55 48.65
CA ASP A 455 30.49 -55.91 48.23
C ASP A 455 29.45 -56.92 48.75
N GLY A 456 29.01 -57.82 47.86
CA GLY A 456 28.00 -58.85 48.15
C GLY A 456 26.59 -58.57 47.65
N PHE A 457 26.31 -57.36 47.12
CA PHE A 457 25.05 -57.00 46.46
C PHE A 457 25.20 -56.84 44.94
N THR A 458 26.39 -57.13 44.41
CA THR A 458 26.71 -57.08 42.99
C THR A 458 25.94 -58.14 42.18
N PRO A 459 25.72 -57.92 40.87
CA PRO A 459 25.06 -58.90 40.02
C PRO A 459 25.81 -60.24 40.04
N GLY A 460 25.14 -61.32 40.48
CA GLY A 460 25.73 -62.65 40.61
C GLY A 460 26.04 -63.08 42.06
N ASP A 461 25.98 -62.16 43.02
CA ASP A 461 26.15 -62.50 44.44
C ASP A 461 24.88 -63.00 45.13
N ARG A 462 25.06 -63.74 46.23
CA ARG A 462 23.98 -64.37 47.01
C ARG A 462 22.92 -63.38 47.52
N LYS A 463 23.26 -62.09 47.69
CA LYS A 463 22.34 -61.06 48.22
C LYS A 463 21.77 -60.12 47.15
N PHE A 464 22.02 -60.37 45.86
CA PHE A 464 21.52 -59.52 44.78
C PHE A 464 19.97 -59.39 44.78
N TRP A 465 19.24 -60.40 45.24
CA TRP A 465 17.77 -60.34 45.34
C TRP A 465 17.25 -59.19 46.23
N ILE A 466 18.07 -58.73 47.20
CA ILE A 466 17.70 -57.64 48.11
C ILE A 466 17.49 -56.33 47.35
N TYR A 467 18.25 -56.09 46.28
CA TYR A 467 18.08 -54.91 45.41
C TYR A 467 16.66 -54.83 44.83
N TRP A 468 16.10 -55.94 44.36
CA TRP A 468 14.75 -55.97 43.79
C TRP A 468 13.69 -55.76 44.87
N VAL A 469 13.89 -56.40 46.03
CA VAL A 469 12.98 -56.30 47.16
C VAL A 469 12.99 -54.93 47.82
N SER A 470 14.08 -54.17 47.74
CA SER A 470 14.12 -52.77 48.19
C SER A 470 13.65 -51.79 47.12
N SER A 471 13.98 -52.01 45.84
CA SER A 471 13.71 -51.03 44.78
C SER A 471 12.24 -51.00 44.38
N ILE A 472 11.57 -52.15 44.29
CA ILE A 472 10.16 -52.21 43.88
C ILE A 472 9.24 -51.46 44.87
N PRO A 473 9.35 -51.67 46.21
CA PRO A 473 8.55 -50.91 47.17
C PRO A 473 8.86 -49.42 47.18
N VAL A 474 10.13 -49.03 47.01
CA VAL A 474 10.52 -47.62 46.94
C VAL A 474 9.86 -46.95 45.74
N ILE A 475 9.89 -47.58 44.56
CA ILE A 475 9.21 -47.08 43.35
C ILE A 475 7.70 -47.02 43.56
N ALA A 476 7.10 -48.07 44.12
CA ALA A 476 5.67 -48.12 44.39
C ALA A 476 5.25 -47.01 45.37
N PHE A 477 6.05 -46.76 46.40
CA PHE A 477 5.83 -45.70 47.38
C PHE A 477 5.96 -44.31 46.76
N THR A 478 7.00 -44.04 45.97
CA THR A 478 7.17 -42.73 45.29
C THR A 478 6.06 -42.48 44.28
N PHE A 479 5.63 -43.53 43.57
CA PHE A 479 4.51 -43.43 42.63
C PHE A 479 3.19 -43.21 43.37
N LEU A 480 2.94 -43.92 44.46
CA LEU A 480 1.74 -43.76 45.29
C LEU A 480 1.70 -42.38 45.95
N ALA A 481 2.80 -41.91 46.51
CA ALA A 481 2.90 -40.57 47.12
C ALA A 481 2.61 -39.49 46.09
N THR A 482 3.15 -39.61 44.88
CA THR A 482 2.90 -38.65 43.79
C THR A 482 1.47 -38.76 43.27
N PHE A 483 0.92 -39.97 43.16
CA PHE A 483 -0.48 -40.19 42.79
C PHE A 483 -1.43 -39.56 43.81
N VAL A 484 -1.15 -39.71 45.10
CA VAL A 484 -1.91 -39.07 46.17
C VAL A 484 -1.77 -37.54 46.09
N MET A 485 -0.57 -37.01 45.82
CA MET A 485 -0.41 -35.56 45.59
C MET A 485 -1.20 -35.07 44.35
N ASP A 486 -1.12 -35.75 43.20
CA ASP A 486 -1.86 -35.39 41.97
C ASP A 486 -3.39 -35.51 42.17
N PHE A 487 -3.84 -36.41 43.06
CA PHE A 487 -5.27 -36.61 43.36
C PHE A 487 -5.80 -35.62 44.41
N THR A 488 -4.93 -35.11 45.30
CA THR A 488 -5.30 -34.17 46.37
C THR A 488 -5.18 -32.71 45.96
N LEU A 489 -4.44 -32.40 44.88
CA LEU A 489 -4.29 -31.06 44.32
C LEU A 489 -5.13 -30.90 43.06
N ASP A 490 -6.37 -30.44 43.20
CA ASP A 490 -7.18 -29.99 42.05
C ASP A 490 -6.60 -28.67 41.48
N ASP A 491 -6.85 -28.39 40.18
CA ASP A 491 -6.35 -27.23 39.41
C ASP A 491 -6.61 -25.82 40.02
N THR A 492 -7.31 -25.75 41.15
CA THR A 492 -7.64 -24.53 41.90
C THR A 492 -7.01 -24.46 43.30
N ALA A 493 -6.07 -25.35 43.62
CA ALA A 493 -5.37 -25.40 44.92
C ALA A 493 -6.31 -25.47 46.15
N ASN A 494 -7.52 -26.02 45.98
CA ASN A 494 -8.43 -26.34 47.07
C ASN A 494 -8.33 -27.83 47.41
N TRP A 495 -8.25 -28.13 48.70
CA TRP A 495 -8.31 -29.51 49.21
C TRP A 495 -9.74 -30.03 49.08
N THR A 496 -10.05 -30.75 48.00
CA THR A 496 -11.31 -31.49 47.87
C THR A 496 -11.03 -32.96 47.63
N TRP A 497 -11.44 -33.80 48.59
CA TRP A 497 -11.40 -35.26 48.46
C TRP A 497 -12.63 -35.71 47.68
N ASP A 498 -12.51 -35.83 46.35
CA ASP A 498 -13.58 -36.35 45.51
C ASP A 498 -13.14 -37.66 44.81
N PRO A 499 -13.29 -38.83 45.46
CA PRO A 499 -12.79 -40.12 44.96
C PRO A 499 -13.50 -40.61 43.68
N LEU A 500 -14.57 -39.94 43.23
CA LEU A 500 -15.41 -40.34 42.10
C LEU A 500 -15.04 -39.72 40.75
N LYS A 501 -14.07 -38.78 40.68
CA LYS A 501 -13.60 -38.21 39.40
C LYS A 501 -13.01 -39.28 38.45
N PHE A 502 -12.42 -40.34 38.98
CA PHE A 502 -11.84 -41.45 38.20
C PHE A 502 -12.88 -42.24 37.39
N TRP A 503 -14.15 -42.27 37.81
CA TRP A 503 -15.23 -42.99 37.12
C TRP A 503 -16.11 -42.13 36.21
N LYS A 504 -15.95 -40.80 36.23
CA LYS A 504 -16.47 -39.94 35.16
C LYS A 504 -15.54 -40.05 33.96
N LYS A 505 -15.71 -41.15 33.23
CA LYS A 505 -15.21 -41.36 31.89
C LYS A 505 -15.53 -40.11 31.05
N ASP A 506 -14.50 -39.40 30.59
CA ASP A 506 -14.61 -38.41 29.52
C ASP A 506 -15.25 -39.08 28.29
N LYS A 507 -16.59 -39.11 28.25
CA LYS A 507 -17.34 -39.45 27.04
C LYS A 507 -17.30 -38.23 26.14
N GLY A 508 -16.19 -38.09 25.43
CA GLY A 508 -15.99 -36.96 24.53
C GLY A 508 -14.74 -37.07 23.67
N VAL A 509 -14.43 -38.25 23.11
CA VAL A 509 -13.55 -38.27 21.93
C VAL A 509 -14.40 -37.77 20.76
N PRO A 510 -14.12 -36.60 20.14
CA PRO A 510 -14.76 -36.28 18.88
C PRO A 510 -14.27 -37.33 17.87
N LYS A 511 -15.19 -38.15 17.34
CA LYS A 511 -14.91 -39.07 16.24
C LYS A 511 -14.23 -38.27 15.13
N LYS A 512 -13.07 -38.75 14.68
CA LYS A 512 -12.30 -38.16 13.58
C LYS A 512 -13.18 -38.16 12.33
N GLN A 513 -13.72 -37.00 11.97
CA GLN A 513 -14.56 -36.85 10.78
C GLN A 513 -13.70 -37.08 9.54
N VAL A 514 -14.08 -38.05 8.71
CA VAL A 514 -13.38 -38.35 7.45
C VAL A 514 -13.90 -37.41 6.37
N ARG A 515 -12.95 -36.73 5.71
CA ARG A 515 -13.20 -35.71 4.69
C ARG A 515 -13.53 -36.40 3.36
N THR A 516 -14.63 -36.03 2.72
CA THR A 516 -14.86 -36.44 1.32
C THR A 516 -14.05 -35.54 0.37
N ARG A 517 -13.78 -36.03 -0.84
CA ARG A 517 -12.91 -35.40 -1.86
C ARG A 517 -13.39 -34.01 -2.32
N THR A 518 -14.60 -33.59 -1.93
CA THR A 518 -15.24 -32.30 -2.25
C THR A 518 -15.27 -31.30 -1.08
N GLY A 519 -14.68 -31.65 0.08
CA GLY A 519 -14.47 -30.70 1.17
C GLY A 519 -15.67 -30.42 2.10
N LEU A 520 -16.81 -31.10 1.91
CA LEU A 520 -17.98 -31.03 2.82
C LEU A 520 -18.01 -32.23 3.80
N TRP A 521 -18.51 -31.97 5.01
CA TRP A 521 -18.64 -32.98 6.08
C TRP A 521 -19.84 -33.90 5.83
N ASP A 522 -19.62 -35.22 5.92
CA ASP A 522 -20.67 -36.22 5.73
C ASP A 522 -21.64 -36.22 6.93
N LYS A 523 -22.93 -36.01 6.66
CA LYS A 523 -23.99 -35.93 7.68
C LYS A 523 -24.61 -37.28 8.04
N ARG A 524 -24.17 -38.41 7.47
CA ARG A 524 -24.80 -39.74 7.68
C ARG A 524 -24.15 -40.64 8.73
N ALA A 525 -23.46 -40.08 9.71
CA ALA A 525 -23.03 -40.82 10.89
C ALA A 525 -23.48 -40.10 12.16
N ARG A 526 -24.73 -40.33 12.57
CA ARG A 526 -25.19 -40.10 13.94
C ARG A 526 -25.22 -41.41 14.68
#